data_AF-A0A536VCY9-F1
#
_entry.id   AF-A0A536VCY9-F1
#
_cell.length_a   1.000
_cell.length_b   1.000
_cell.length_c   1.000
_cell.angle_alpha   90.00
_cell.angle_beta   90.00
_cell.angle_gamma   90.00
#
_symmetry.space_group_name_H-M   'P 1'
#
loop_
_entity.id
_entity.type
_entity.pdbx_description
1 polymer ?
#
loop_
_entity_poly.entity_id
_entity_poly.type
_entity_poly.pdbx_seq_one_letter_code
_entity_poly.pdbx_strand_id
1 'polypeptide(L)'
;MTKQGLSFKSVPAEPGKSVVTTIGSTRIEGWDQKKVEETLKTTGYKSGADKSQVNWVMAELLLVIMVIYVTMVYGPIAAFLVELFPTQIRYTSMSLPYHIGNGWFGGMLPLTATAMVAATGDIYYGLWYPIVVAVMTVIIGAIFLTETKNRDIRTYDHSMLP
;
A
#
# COMPACT_ATOMS: atom_id res chain seq x y z
N MET A 1 -12.70 19.17 -5.01
CA MET A 1 -11.24 19.21 -4.79
C MET A 1 -10.63 17.81 -4.73
N THR A 2 -11.22 16.85 -4.02
CA THR A 2 -10.74 15.45 -4.00
C THR A 2 -10.64 14.78 -5.37
N LYS A 3 -11.60 15.03 -6.27
CA LYS A 3 -11.56 14.54 -7.67
C LYS A 3 -10.35 15.06 -8.48
N GLN A 4 -9.74 16.15 -8.03
CA GLN A 4 -8.56 16.75 -8.63
C GLN A 4 -7.29 16.37 -7.86
N GLY A 5 -7.34 15.44 -6.89
CA GLY A 5 -6.18 15.02 -6.10
C GLY A 5 -5.67 16.08 -5.12
N LEU A 6 -6.45 17.14 -4.87
CA LEU A 6 -6.07 18.24 -3.98
C LEU A 6 -6.54 17.96 -2.56
N SER A 7 -5.59 17.96 -1.62
CA SER A 7 -5.85 17.98 -0.17
C SER A 7 -6.48 19.31 0.23
N PHE A 8 -7.48 19.27 1.10
CA PHE A 8 -8.18 20.46 1.59
C PHE A 8 -8.43 20.35 3.09
N LYS A 9 -8.53 21.50 3.77
CA LYS A 9 -8.88 21.57 5.19
C LYS A 9 -10.24 22.21 5.34
N SER A 10 -11.20 21.47 5.90
CA SER A 10 -12.51 22.01 6.26
C SER A 10 -12.38 22.86 7.52
N VAL A 11 -12.92 24.08 7.47
CA VAL A 11 -13.00 25.01 8.62
C VAL A 11 -14.46 25.25 9.02
N PRO A 12 -14.75 25.65 10.27
CA PRO A 12 -16.11 25.94 10.71
C PRO A 12 -16.81 26.95 9.80
N ALA A 13 -18.11 26.78 9.61
CA ALA A 13 -18.91 27.67 8.78
C ALA A 13 -18.92 29.10 9.35
N GLU A 14 -18.72 30.08 8.48
CA GLU A 14 -18.86 31.49 8.86
C GLU A 14 -20.34 31.86 8.97
N PRO A 15 -20.77 32.54 10.06
CA PRO A 15 -22.16 32.93 10.25
C PRO A 15 -22.69 33.73 9.06
N GLY A 16 -23.78 33.27 8.45
CA GLY A 16 -24.46 33.96 7.35
C GLY A 16 -23.92 33.68 5.94
N LYS A 17 -22.91 32.81 5.76
CA LYS A 17 -22.40 32.42 4.43
C LYS A 17 -22.61 30.93 4.17
N SER A 18 -23.05 30.58 2.96
CA SER A 18 -23.39 29.20 2.60
C SER A 18 -22.17 28.30 2.39
N VAL A 19 -21.18 28.75 1.63
CA VAL A 19 -19.90 28.07 1.38
C VAL A 19 -18.82 29.12 1.15
N VAL A 20 -17.66 28.96 1.78
CA VAL A 20 -16.46 29.78 1.53
C VAL A 20 -15.31 28.84 1.23
N THR A 21 -14.62 29.06 0.12
CA THR A 21 -13.43 28.30 -0.28
C THR A 21 -12.25 29.25 -0.40
N THR A 22 -11.15 28.97 0.29
CA THR A 22 -9.92 29.75 0.20
C THR A 22 -8.83 28.93 -0.50
N ILE A 23 -8.28 29.48 -1.57
CA ILE A 23 -7.20 28.86 -2.37
C ILE A 23 -6.05 29.87 -2.41
N GLY A 24 -4.96 29.59 -1.69
CA GLY A 24 -3.88 30.56 -1.50
C GLY A 24 -4.40 31.84 -0.82
N SER A 25 -4.23 32.99 -1.48
CA SER A 25 -4.76 34.29 -1.04
C SER A 25 -6.18 34.61 -1.51
N THR A 26 -6.76 33.76 -2.37
CA THR A 26 -8.03 34.05 -3.04
C THR A 26 -9.18 33.41 -2.27
N ARG A 27 -10.15 34.22 -1.86
CA ARG A 27 -11.36 33.80 -1.16
C ARG A 27 -12.54 33.79 -2.13
N ILE A 28 -13.18 32.64 -2.28
CA ILE A 28 -14.35 32.42 -3.14
C ILE A 28 -15.56 32.21 -2.24
N GLU A 29 -16.57 33.06 -2.39
CA GLU A 29 -17.83 32.97 -1.65
C GLU A 29 -18.91 32.36 -2.56
N GLY A 30 -19.62 31.36 -2.04
CA GLY A 30 -20.52 30.51 -2.81
C GLY A 30 -19.79 29.38 -3.54
N TRP A 31 -20.54 28.33 -3.91
CA TRP A 31 -20.00 27.23 -4.70
C TRP A 31 -20.04 27.57 -6.20
N ASP A 32 -18.88 27.83 -6.79
CA ASP A 32 -18.72 28.04 -8.24
C ASP A 32 -17.53 27.22 -8.75
N GLN A 33 -17.84 26.10 -9.44
CA GLN A 33 -16.82 25.16 -9.92
C GLN A 33 -15.86 25.81 -10.92
N LYS A 34 -16.34 26.69 -11.81
CA LYS A 34 -15.49 27.32 -12.83
C LYS A 34 -14.49 28.27 -12.20
N LYS A 35 -14.94 29.09 -11.24
CA LYS A 35 -14.04 30.01 -10.51
C LYS A 35 -13.00 29.26 -9.68
N VAL A 36 -13.36 28.13 -9.08
CA VAL A 36 -12.41 27.28 -8.35
C VAL A 36 -11.33 26.74 -9.29
N GLU A 37 -11.70 26.22 -10.46
CA GLU A 37 -10.74 25.70 -11.44
C GLU A 37 -9.84 26.80 -12.05
N GLU A 38 -10.38 27.98 -12.34
CA GLU A 38 -9.61 29.14 -12.80
C GLU A 38 -8.64 29.63 -11.73
N THR A 39 -9.09 29.72 -10.48
CA THR A 39 -8.26 30.14 -9.34
C THR A 39 -7.12 29.15 -9.08
N LEU A 40 -7.37 27.86 -9.22
CA LEU A 40 -6.33 26.83 -9.13
C LEU A 40 -5.28 27.02 -10.23
N LYS A 41 -5.70 27.23 -11.48
CA LYS A 41 -4.77 27.48 -12.60
C LYS A 41 -3.94 28.75 -12.38
N THR A 42 -4.54 29.84 -11.91
CA THR A 42 -3.83 31.12 -11.67
C THR A 42 -2.88 31.05 -10.48
N THR A 43 -3.17 30.22 -9.48
CA THR A 43 -2.25 29.92 -8.35
C THR A 43 -1.14 28.92 -8.69
N GLY A 44 -1.03 28.50 -9.96
CA GLY A 44 0.06 27.65 -10.43
C GLY A 44 -0.22 26.15 -10.33
N TYR A 45 -1.47 25.74 -10.07
CA TYR A 45 -1.85 24.32 -10.12
C TYR A 45 -1.69 23.78 -11.55
N LYS A 46 -0.65 22.97 -11.76
CA LYS A 46 -0.50 22.17 -12.98
C LYS A 46 -1.32 20.90 -12.84
N SER A 47 -2.38 20.77 -13.64
CA SER A 47 -3.22 19.58 -13.70
C SER A 47 -2.42 18.42 -14.30
N GLY A 48 -1.88 17.55 -13.45
CA GLY A 48 -1.18 16.32 -13.82
C GLY A 48 0.33 16.39 -13.59
N ALA A 49 0.93 15.23 -13.33
CA ALA A 49 2.37 15.09 -13.18
C ALA A 49 3.10 15.44 -14.48
N ASP A 50 4.12 16.29 -14.40
CA ASP A 50 4.96 16.64 -15.53
C ASP A 50 5.81 15.43 -15.95
N LYS A 51 5.40 14.74 -17.01
CA LYS A 51 6.07 13.53 -17.51
C LYS A 51 7.50 13.79 -17.98
N SER A 52 7.88 15.04 -18.25
CA SER A 52 9.26 15.41 -18.61
C SER A 52 10.21 15.38 -17.41
N GLN A 53 9.66 15.47 -16.18
CA GLN A 53 10.44 15.37 -14.95
C GLN A 53 10.65 13.93 -14.49
N VAL A 54 10.01 12.95 -15.13
CA VAL A 54 10.16 11.54 -14.81
C VAL A 54 11.41 10.98 -15.51
N ASN A 55 12.38 10.51 -14.74
CA ASN A 55 13.46 9.71 -15.28
C ASN A 55 12.96 8.29 -15.55
N TRP A 56 12.49 8.06 -16.77
CA TRP A 56 11.90 6.79 -17.19
C TRP A 56 12.86 5.59 -17.07
N VAL A 57 14.16 5.79 -17.35
CA VAL A 57 15.16 4.73 -17.23
C VAL A 57 15.34 4.33 -15.77
N MET A 58 15.45 5.32 -14.86
CA MET A 58 15.55 5.05 -13.43
C MET A 58 14.28 4.40 -12.88
N ALA A 59 13.11 4.86 -13.32
CA ALA A 59 11.84 4.28 -12.91
C ALA A 59 11.73 2.80 -13.32
N GLU A 60 12.09 2.47 -14.57
CA GLU A 60 12.13 1.08 -15.05
C GLU A 60 13.12 0.23 -14.25
N LEU A 61 14.32 0.75 -14.00
CA LEU A 61 15.34 0.05 -13.22
C LEU A 61 14.87 -0.26 -11.79
N LEU A 62 14.17 0.67 -11.15
CA LEU A 62 13.55 0.45 -9.85
C LEU A 62 12.50 -0.67 -9.90
N LEU A 63 11.64 -0.68 -10.92
CA LEU A 63 10.64 -1.74 -11.11
C LEU A 63 11.28 -3.11 -11.31
N VAL A 64 12.35 -3.19 -12.13
CA VAL A 64 13.10 -4.44 -12.35
C VAL A 64 13.69 -4.95 -11.04
N ILE A 65 14.32 -4.09 -10.23
CA ILE A 65 14.86 -4.47 -8.92
C ILE A 65 13.75 -4.98 -8.00
N MET A 66 12.59 -4.32 -7.98
CA MET A 66 11.45 -4.80 -7.18
C MET A 66 10.96 -6.17 -7.64
N VAL A 67 10.89 -6.44 -8.94
CA VAL A 67 10.51 -7.77 -9.47
C VAL A 67 11.54 -8.83 -9.11
N ILE A 68 12.83 -8.51 -9.12
CA ILE A 68 13.88 -9.43 -8.66
C ILE A 68 13.66 -9.78 -7.18
N TYR A 69 13.41 -8.80 -6.32
CA TYR A 69 13.11 -9.07 -4.91
C TYR A 69 11.85 -9.93 -4.71
N VAL A 70 10.79 -9.68 -5.49
CA VAL A 70 9.58 -10.50 -5.46
C VAL A 70 9.90 -11.95 -5.86
N THR A 71 10.64 -12.15 -6.95
CA THR A 71 10.94 -13.52 -7.43
C THR A 71 11.87 -14.29 -6.48
N MET A 72 12.86 -13.62 -5.88
CA MET A 72 13.73 -14.21 -4.85
C MET A 72 12.97 -14.72 -3.62
N VAL A 73 11.83 -14.10 -3.30
CA VAL A 73 10.99 -14.48 -2.16
C VAL A 73 9.99 -15.58 -2.55
N TYR A 74 9.38 -15.47 -3.74
CA TYR A 74 8.35 -16.42 -4.17
C TYR A 74 8.89 -17.85 -4.40
N GLY A 75 10.14 -17.99 -4.89
CA GLY A 75 10.76 -19.31 -5.11
C GLY A 75 10.87 -20.14 -3.84
N PRO A 76 11.59 -19.66 -2.80
CA PRO A 76 11.72 -20.36 -1.52
C PRO A 76 10.39 -20.57 -0.78
N ILE A 77 9.47 -19.59 -0.82
CA ILE A 77 8.16 -19.72 -0.15
C ILE A 77 7.37 -20.91 -0.70
N ALA A 78 7.36 -21.10 -2.02
CA ALA A 78 6.65 -22.21 -2.64
C ALA A 78 7.20 -23.56 -2.16
N ALA A 79 8.54 -23.71 -2.09
CA ALA A 79 9.17 -24.93 -1.59
C ALA A 79 8.90 -25.15 -0.09
N PHE A 80 9.01 -24.08 0.72
CA PHE A 80 8.79 -24.13 2.17
C PHE A 80 7.35 -24.56 2.52
N LEU A 81 6.34 -24.00 1.84
CA LEU A 81 4.94 -24.37 2.06
C LEU A 81 4.64 -25.83 1.67
N VAL A 82 5.32 -26.35 0.64
CA VAL A 82 5.21 -27.76 0.22
C VAL A 82 5.79 -28.70 1.28
N GLU A 83 6.85 -28.29 1.96
CA GLU A 83 7.54 -29.07 2.99
C GLU A 83 6.83 -29.02 4.36
N LEU A 84 6.23 -27.88 4.70
CA LEU A 84 5.57 -27.68 6.00
C LEU A 84 4.23 -28.46 6.12
N PHE A 85 3.55 -28.70 5.01
CA PHE A 85 2.21 -29.29 5.00
C PHE A 85 2.15 -30.70 4.36
N PRO A 86 1.39 -31.64 4.96
CA PRO A 86 1.12 -32.95 4.37
C PRO A 86 0.52 -32.83 2.97
N THR A 87 0.83 -33.78 2.10
CA THR A 87 0.35 -33.80 0.70
C THR A 87 -1.17 -33.76 0.58
N GLN A 88 -1.91 -34.29 1.56
CA GLN A 88 -3.38 -34.36 1.54
C GLN A 88 -4.08 -33.01 1.76
N ILE A 89 -3.45 -32.06 2.46
CA ILE A 89 -4.06 -30.75 2.77
C ILE A 89 -3.34 -29.57 2.10
N ARG A 90 -2.25 -29.84 1.37
CA ARG A 90 -1.37 -28.83 0.78
C ARG A 90 -2.11 -27.74 0.01
N TYR A 91 -3.11 -28.08 -0.79
CA TYR A 91 -3.86 -27.10 -1.58
C TYR A 91 -4.71 -26.15 -0.71
N THR A 92 -5.35 -26.69 0.33
CA THR A 92 -6.14 -25.91 1.30
C THR A 92 -5.23 -25.09 2.22
N SER A 93 -4.08 -25.63 2.61
CA SER A 93 -3.12 -24.94 3.46
C SER A 93 -2.36 -23.83 2.73
N MET A 94 -2.11 -23.96 1.42
CA MET A 94 -1.50 -22.90 0.61
C MET A 94 -2.42 -21.69 0.46
N SER A 95 -3.74 -21.89 0.33
CA SER A 95 -4.67 -20.78 0.08
C SER A 95 -4.80 -19.83 1.27
N LEU A 96 -4.60 -20.31 2.50
CA LEU A 96 -4.73 -19.50 3.71
C LEU A 96 -3.69 -18.35 3.78
N PRO A 97 -2.37 -18.59 3.65
CA PRO A 97 -1.38 -17.53 3.51
C PRO A 97 -1.66 -16.59 2.34
N TYR A 98 -2.10 -17.12 1.19
CA TYR A 98 -2.39 -16.29 0.01
C TYR A 98 -3.58 -15.35 0.24
N HIS A 99 -4.68 -15.84 0.83
CA HIS A 99 -5.86 -15.01 1.08
C HIS A 99 -5.66 -14.01 2.21
N ILE A 100 -4.98 -14.41 3.30
CA ILE A 100 -4.73 -13.49 4.41
C ILE A 100 -3.67 -12.46 4.00
N GLY A 101 -2.55 -12.90 3.41
CA GLY A 101 -1.47 -12.04 2.94
C GLY A 101 -1.94 -11.04 1.89
N ASN A 102 -2.43 -11.55 0.76
CA ASN A 102 -2.81 -10.67 -0.36
C ASN A 102 -4.14 -9.97 -0.11
N GLY A 103 -5.11 -10.66 0.50
CA GLY A 103 -6.45 -10.11 0.71
C GLY A 103 -6.47 -9.06 1.81
N TRP A 104 -5.95 -9.37 2.99
CA TRP A 104 -6.00 -8.43 4.11
C TRP A 104 -4.89 -7.39 4.03
N PHE A 105 -3.63 -7.83 4.08
CA PHE A 105 -2.50 -6.89 4.11
C PHE A 105 -2.30 -6.17 2.78
N GLY A 106 -2.39 -6.90 1.66
CA GLY A 106 -2.31 -6.32 0.32
C GLY A 106 -3.52 -5.46 -0.03
N GLY A 107 -4.73 -5.94 0.24
CA GLY A 107 -5.98 -5.22 -0.07
C GLY A 107 -6.19 -3.95 0.74
N MET A 108 -5.74 -3.90 2.00
CA MET A 108 -5.81 -2.68 2.82
C MET A 108 -4.75 -1.64 2.47
N LEU A 109 -3.66 -2.02 1.80
CA LEU A 109 -2.55 -1.11 1.47
C LEU A 109 -3.02 0.19 0.79
N PRO A 110 -3.78 0.18 -0.33
CA PRO A 110 -4.18 1.41 -1.00
C PRO A 110 -5.05 2.30 -0.12
N LEU A 111 -5.96 1.71 0.67
CA LEU A 111 -6.84 2.45 1.56
C LEU A 111 -6.05 3.14 2.68
N THR A 112 -5.22 2.38 3.39
CA THR A 112 -4.45 2.88 4.53
C THR A 112 -3.36 3.85 4.07
N ALA A 113 -2.62 3.54 3.00
CA ALA A 113 -1.60 4.44 2.46
C ALA A 113 -2.21 5.77 2.02
N THR A 114 -3.37 5.76 1.35
CA THR A 114 -4.05 7.00 0.95
C THR A 114 -4.53 7.80 2.16
N ALA A 115 -5.08 7.14 3.18
CA ALA A 115 -5.50 7.79 4.41
C ALA A 115 -4.32 8.42 5.18
N MET A 116 -3.18 7.72 5.23
CA MET A 116 -1.93 8.19 5.82
C MET A 116 -1.38 9.44 5.12
N VAL A 117 -1.37 9.43 3.79
CA VAL A 117 -0.97 10.59 2.96
C VAL A 117 -1.94 11.76 3.19
N ALA A 118 -3.26 11.49 3.21
CA ALA A 118 -4.26 12.53 3.43
C ALA A 118 -4.17 13.17 4.83
N ALA A 119 -3.82 12.38 5.86
CA ALA A 119 -3.68 12.85 7.23
C ALA A 119 -2.39 13.67 7.45
N THR A 120 -1.29 13.29 6.79
CA THR A 120 0.02 13.94 6.97
C THR A 120 0.30 15.05 5.98
N GLY A 121 -0.35 15.01 4.80
CA GLY A 121 -0.03 15.88 3.67
C GLY A 121 1.24 15.48 2.91
N ASP A 122 1.93 14.41 3.32
CA ASP A 122 3.15 13.90 2.69
C ASP A 122 2.84 12.64 1.87
N ILE A 123 3.09 12.71 0.56
CA ILE A 123 2.89 11.60 -0.39
C ILE A 123 3.76 10.38 -0.09
N TYR A 124 4.92 10.57 0.54
CA TYR A 124 5.84 9.49 0.87
C TYR A 124 5.44 8.78 2.16
N TYR A 125 4.58 9.38 2.98
CA TYR A 125 4.20 8.81 4.27
C TYR A 125 3.45 7.47 4.11
N GLY A 126 2.75 7.27 2.99
CA GLY A 126 2.10 6.00 2.66
C GLY A 126 3.09 4.82 2.54
N LEU A 127 4.37 5.07 2.27
CA LEU A 127 5.41 4.04 2.18
C LEU A 127 5.68 3.34 3.52
N TRP A 128 5.30 3.95 4.64
CA TRP A 128 5.44 3.33 5.95
C TRP A 128 4.58 2.08 6.13
N TYR A 129 3.44 1.98 5.44
CA TYR A 129 2.58 0.81 5.53
C TYR A 129 3.30 -0.50 5.13
N PRO A 130 3.84 -0.64 3.89
CA PRO A 130 4.56 -1.86 3.51
C PRO A 130 5.83 -2.09 4.34
N ILE A 131 6.51 -1.03 4.80
CA ILE A 131 7.71 -1.16 5.65
C ILE A 131 7.35 -1.79 6.99
N VAL A 132 6.32 -1.28 7.67
CA VAL A 132 5.87 -1.81 8.97
C VAL A 132 5.38 -3.25 8.82
N VAL A 133 4.60 -3.55 7.78
CA VAL A 133 4.15 -4.92 7.50
C VAL A 133 5.34 -5.86 7.27
N ALA A 134 6.32 -5.46 6.46
CA ALA A 134 7.52 -6.27 6.21
C ALA A 134 8.32 -6.53 7.49
N VAL A 135 8.54 -5.51 8.32
CA VAL A 135 9.23 -5.65 9.62
C VAL A 135 8.47 -6.59 10.55
N MET A 136 7.14 -6.46 10.63
CA MET A 136 6.31 -7.39 11.40
C MET A 136 6.43 -8.83 10.88
N THR A 137 6.42 -9.03 9.55
CA THR A 137 6.61 -10.37 8.95
C THR A 137 7.97 -10.96 9.31
N VAL A 138 9.05 -10.16 9.33
CA VAL A 138 10.38 -10.62 9.74
C VAL A 138 10.40 -11.01 11.21
N ILE A 139 9.84 -10.17 12.10
CA ILE A 139 9.81 -10.45 13.55
C ILE A 139 9.00 -11.71 13.84
N ILE A 140 7.79 -11.81 13.29
CA ILE A 140 6.91 -12.98 13.48
C ILE A 140 7.57 -14.21 12.85
N GLY A 141 8.11 -14.10 11.64
CA GLY A 141 8.82 -15.17 10.96
C GLY A 141 10.00 -15.69 11.78
N ALA A 142 10.83 -14.81 12.32
CA ALA A 142 11.99 -15.18 13.12
C ALA A 142 11.63 -15.89 14.44
N ILE A 143 10.44 -15.62 15.01
CA ILE A 143 9.99 -16.23 16.26
C ILE A 143 9.25 -17.56 16.02
N PHE A 144 8.40 -17.62 14.99
CA PHE A 144 7.44 -18.71 14.79
C PHE A 144 7.81 -19.69 13.68
N LEU A 145 8.71 -19.33 12.75
CA LEU A 145 9.15 -20.28 11.71
C LEU A 145 10.25 -21.18 12.27
N THR A 146 9.89 -22.44 12.50
CA THR A 146 10.82 -23.49 12.91
C THR A 146 11.58 -24.04 11.72
N GLU A 147 12.88 -24.27 11.87
CA GLU A 147 13.75 -24.88 10.86
C GLU A 147 13.26 -26.31 10.48
N THR A 148 12.91 -26.51 9.20
CA THR A 148 12.36 -27.77 8.68
C THR A 148 13.40 -28.73 8.10
N LYS A 149 14.67 -28.30 7.92
CA LYS A 149 15.74 -29.07 7.25
C LYS A 149 15.94 -30.53 7.72
N ASN A 150 15.55 -30.88 8.96
CA ASN A 150 15.70 -32.23 9.52
C ASN A 150 14.41 -33.06 9.53
N ARG A 151 13.30 -32.59 8.93
CA ARG A 151 12.05 -33.38 8.83
C ARG A 151 12.03 -34.18 7.53
N ASP A 152 12.18 -35.50 7.63
CA ASP A 152 12.05 -36.39 6.48
C ASP A 152 10.58 -36.54 6.06
N ILE A 153 10.22 -35.93 4.93
CA ILE A 153 8.90 -35.94 4.29
C ILE A 153 8.35 -37.35 3.97
N ARG A 154 9.18 -38.40 4.03
CA ARG A 154 8.76 -39.80 3.76
C ARG A 154 8.51 -40.63 5.02
N THR A 155 9.11 -40.27 6.15
CA THR A 155 9.06 -41.06 7.40
C THR A 155 8.37 -40.33 8.55
N TYR A 156 7.92 -39.08 8.34
CA TYR A 156 7.22 -38.30 9.35
C TYR A 156 5.81 -38.86 9.63
N ASP A 157 5.61 -39.37 10.85
CA ASP A 157 4.29 -39.80 11.32
C ASP A 157 3.42 -38.56 11.67
N HIS A 158 2.31 -38.41 10.96
CA HIS A 158 1.36 -37.31 11.15
C HIS A 158 0.48 -37.48 12.40
N SER A 159 0.60 -38.58 13.15
CA SER A 159 -0.17 -38.86 14.36
C SER A 159 0.25 -38.06 15.60
N MET A 160 1.41 -37.38 15.55
CA MET A 160 2.00 -36.66 16.70
C MET A 160 1.87 -35.14 16.61
N LEU A 161 0.81 -34.63 15.99
CA LEU A 161 0.45 -33.22 16.15
C LEU A 161 -0.33 -33.06 17.46
N PRO A 162 0.04 -32.12 18.35
CA PRO A 162 -0.79 -31.75 19.50
C PRO A 162 -2.11 -31.11 19.06
#